data_AF-A0A945QKW4-F1
#
_entry.id   AF-A0A945QKW4-F1
#
_cell.length_a   1.000
_cell.length_b   1.000
_cell.length_c   1.000
_cell.angle_alpha   90.00
_cell.angle_beta   90.00
_cell.angle_gamma   90.00
#
_symmetry.space_group_name_H-M   'P 1'
#
loop_
_entity.id
_entity.type
_entity.pdbx_description
1 polymer ?
#
loop_
_entity_poly.entity_id
_entity_poly.type
_entity_poly.pdbx_seq_one_letter_code
_entity_poly.pdbx_strand_id
1 'polypeptide(L)'
;IYDAAFMEGRDMSRPDAVAEVGAGLGIDKDELRAALKDDAVKERLRIETDKAIESGAFGSPFVMVDGEPFWGFDRFPEIERWLESGGW
;
A
#
# COMPACT_ATOMS: atom_id res chain seq x y z
N ILE A 1 9.56 4.11 1.96
CA ILE A 1 8.98 3.21 3.00
C ILE A 1 9.49 1.78 2.83
N TYR A 2 9.33 1.15 1.67
CA TYR A 2 9.88 -0.20 1.42
C TYR A 2 11.38 -0.28 1.66
N ASP A 3 12.18 0.62 1.07
CA ASP A 3 13.64 0.67 1.28
C ASP A 3 14.01 0.80 2.77
N ALA A 4 13.36 1.72 3.48
CA ALA A 4 13.54 1.92 4.91
C ALA A 4 13.29 0.64 5.72
N ALA A 5 12.24 -0.13 5.40
CA ALA A 5 11.91 -1.37 6.10
C ALA A 5 12.82 -2.55 5.70
N PHE A 6 13.02 -2.76 4.39
CA PHE A 6 13.56 -4.00 3.84
C PHE A 6 15.04 -3.91 3.46
N MET A 7 15.59 -2.72 3.25
CA MET A 7 17.02 -2.51 2.95
C MET A 7 17.76 -1.85 4.11
N GLU A 8 17.15 -0.89 4.80
CA GLU A 8 17.79 -0.13 5.88
C GLU A 8 17.51 -0.70 7.28
N GLY A 9 16.58 -1.65 7.41
CA GLY A 9 16.24 -2.30 8.69
C GLY A 9 15.56 -1.38 9.71
N ARG A 10 14.92 -0.30 9.27
CA ARG A 10 14.20 0.65 10.14
C ARG A 10 12.86 0.07 10.56
N ASP A 11 12.51 0.26 11.83
CA ASP A 11 11.19 -0.13 12.35
C ASP A 11 10.11 0.85 11.89
N MET A 12 9.40 0.48 10.81
CA MET A 12 8.33 1.28 10.25
C MET A 12 7.01 1.23 11.04
N SER A 13 6.93 0.49 12.15
CA SER A 13 5.82 0.60 13.10
C SER A 13 5.89 1.88 13.94
N ARG A 14 7.05 2.56 13.95
CA ARG A 14 7.27 3.81 14.68
C ARG A 14 6.79 5.00 13.83
N PRO A 15 5.84 5.83 14.34
CA PRO A 15 5.38 7.02 13.61
C PRO A 15 6.51 7.98 13.24
N ASP A 16 7.56 8.03 14.06
CA ASP A 16 8.71 8.91 13.84
C ASP A 16 9.57 8.45 12.66
N ALA A 17 9.74 7.14 12.47
CA ALA A 17 10.44 6.59 11.33
C ALA A 17 9.69 6.87 10.01
N VAL A 18 8.35 6.76 10.03
CA VAL A 18 7.50 7.15 8.90
C VAL A 18 7.63 8.64 8.61
N ALA A 19 7.59 9.48 9.64
CA ALA A 19 7.68 10.93 9.49
C ALA A 19 9.04 11.40 8.96
N GLU A 20 10.13 10.73 9.34
CA GLU A 20 11.47 10.99 8.79
C GLU A 20 11.60 10.61 7.31
N VAL A 21 11.00 9.50 6.90
CA VAL A 21 10.93 9.13 5.49
C VAL A 21 10.12 10.18 4.71
N GLY A 22 8.99 10.65 5.26
CA GLY A 22 8.19 11.72 4.67
C GLY A 22 8.94 13.04 4.54
N ALA A 23 9.70 13.43 5.56
CA ALA A 23 10.53 14.64 5.54
C ALA A 23 11.58 14.62 4.41
N GLY A 24 12.17 13.45 4.14
CA GLY A 24 13.07 13.26 2.99
C GLY A 24 12.40 13.47 1.62
N LEU A 25 11.06 13.41 1.56
CA LEU A 25 10.24 13.68 0.39
C LEU A 25 9.63 15.09 0.38
N GLY A 26 10.00 15.95 1.35
CA GLY A 26 9.48 17.31 1.48
C GLY A 26 8.12 17.43 2.17
N ILE A 27 7.64 16.36 2.83
CA ILE A 27 6.41 16.38 3.65
C ILE A 27 6.76 16.93 5.04
N ASP A 28 5.96 17.85 5.56
CA ASP A 28 6.18 18.37 6.92
C ASP A 28 6.08 17.25 7.97
N LYS A 29 7.09 17.19 8.85
CA LYS A 29 7.24 16.10 9.81
C LYS A 29 6.15 16.12 10.87
N ASP A 30 5.75 17.30 11.34
CA ASP A 30 4.78 17.45 12.42
C ASP A 30 3.35 17.27 11.90
N GLU A 31 3.05 17.79 10.71
CA GLU A 31 1.79 17.52 10.01
C GLU A 31 1.60 16.02 9.75
N LEU A 32 2.62 15.32 9.26
CA LEU A 32 2.54 13.87 9.02
C LEU A 32 2.36 13.09 10.34
N ARG A 33 3.05 13.47 11.42
CA ARG A 33 2.87 12.84 12.74
C ARG A 33 1.47 13.05 13.29
N ALA A 34 0.89 14.23 13.08
CA ALA A 34 -0.49 14.51 13.45
C ALA A 34 -1.46 13.64 12.63
N ALA A 35 -1.28 13.59 11.31
CA ALA A 35 -2.11 12.79 10.40
C ALA A 35 -2.09 11.29 10.72
N LEU A 36 -0.94 10.72 11.11
CA LEU A 36 -0.84 9.32 11.52
C LEU A 36 -1.68 8.97 12.77
N LYS A 37 -2.03 9.98 13.58
CA LYS A 37 -2.86 9.81 14.78
C LYS A 37 -4.32 10.19 14.55
N ASP A 38 -4.62 10.90 13.48
CA ASP A 38 -5.93 11.40 13.13
C ASP A 38 -6.94 10.26 12.92
N ASP A 39 -8.10 10.39 13.56
CA ASP A 39 -9.11 9.34 13.54
C ASP A 39 -9.79 9.21 12.17
N ALA A 40 -9.95 10.30 11.42
CA ALA A 40 -10.50 10.25 10.07
C ALA A 40 -9.53 9.56 9.09
N VAL A 41 -8.22 9.76 9.24
CA VAL A 41 -7.19 9.04 8.46
C VAL A 41 -7.23 7.54 8.76
N LYS A 42 -7.29 7.17 10.03
CA LYS A 42 -7.36 5.76 10.45
C LYS A 42 -8.64 5.08 9.99
N GLU A 43 -9.76 5.79 10.07
CA GLU A 43 -11.04 5.27 9.62
C GLU A 43 -11.07 5.11 8.11
N ARG A 44 -10.47 6.05 7.37
CA ARG A 44 -10.32 5.91 5.93
C ARG A 44 -9.50 4.68 5.56
N LEU A 45 -8.39 4.41 6.27
CA LEU A 45 -7.57 3.22 6.05
C LEU A 45 -8.37 1.93 6.27
N ARG A 46 -9.19 1.87 7.33
CA ARG A 46 -10.07 0.72 7.60
C ARG A 46 -11.06 0.52 6.47
N ILE A 47 -11.78 1.57 6.08
CA ILE A 47 -12.78 1.52 5.01
C ILE A 47 -12.17 1.03 3.69
N GLU A 48 -11.01 1.54 3.28
CA GLU A 48 -10.38 1.07 2.04
C GLU A 48 -9.88 -0.38 2.14
N THR A 49 -9.45 -0.83 3.32
CA THR A 49 -9.09 -2.23 3.56
C THR A 49 -10.31 -3.15 3.49
N ASP A 50 -11.42 -2.75 4.11
CA ASP A 50 -12.67 -3.51 4.09
C ASP A 50 -13.21 -3.63 2.65
N LYS A 51 -13.19 -2.55 1.87
CA LYS A 51 -13.55 -2.60 0.44
C LYS A 51 -12.70 -3.58 -0.36
N ALA A 52 -11.39 -3.63 -0.11
CA ALA A 52 -10.51 -4.59 -0.78
C ALA A 52 -10.90 -6.04 -0.43
N ILE A 53 -11.17 -6.31 0.85
CA ILE A 53 -11.64 -7.63 1.32
C ILE A 53 -13.00 -7.98 0.70
N GLU A 54 -13.95 -7.05 0.66
CA GLU A 54 -15.27 -7.23 0.03
C GLU A 54 -15.15 -7.53 -1.46
N SER A 55 -14.14 -6.98 -2.15
CA SER A 55 -13.82 -7.31 -3.54
C SER A 55 -13.11 -8.66 -3.72
N GLY A 56 -12.86 -9.39 -2.64
CA GLY A 56 -12.22 -10.72 -2.66
C GLY A 56 -10.70 -10.71 -2.53
N ALA A 57 -10.08 -9.56 -2.20
CA ALA A 57 -8.64 -9.50 -2.00
C ALA A 57 -8.21 -10.27 -0.74
N PHE A 58 -7.09 -10.99 -0.85
CA PHE A 58 -6.44 -11.68 0.25
C PHE A 58 -4.93 -11.75 0.03
N GLY A 59 -4.17 -11.91 1.12
CA GLY A 59 -2.71 -11.97 1.05
C GLY A 59 -2.07 -10.67 0.54
N SER A 60 -0.81 -10.75 0.11
CA SER A 60 -0.08 -9.62 -0.49
C SER A 60 1.11 -10.12 -1.32
N PRO A 61 1.40 -9.54 -2.50
CA PRO A 61 0.59 -8.54 -3.18
C PRO A 61 -0.66 -9.17 -3.84
N PHE A 62 -1.72 -8.37 -3.97
CA PHE A 62 -2.95 -8.72 -4.67
C PHE A 62 -3.32 -7.55 -5.58
N VAL A 63 -3.59 -7.82 -6.85
CA VAL A 63 -3.91 -6.82 -7.88
C VAL A 63 -5.25 -7.17 -8.50
N MET A 64 -6.08 -6.15 -8.74
CA MET A 64 -7.34 -6.29 -9.47
C MET A 64 -7.28 -5.44 -10.73
N VAL A 65 -7.55 -6.04 -11.89
CA VAL A 65 -7.56 -5.36 -13.20
C VAL A 65 -8.92 -5.59 -13.84
N ASP A 66 -9.73 -4.53 -13.96
CA ASP A 66 -11.08 -4.58 -14.56
C ASP A 66 -11.98 -5.70 -13.98
N GLY A 67 -11.84 -5.98 -12.69
CA GLY A 67 -12.58 -7.04 -11.98
C GLY A 67 -11.89 -8.40 -11.95
N GLU A 68 -10.80 -8.59 -12.69
CA GLU A 68 -10.01 -9.83 -12.67
C GLU A 68 -8.95 -9.80 -11.55
N PRO A 69 -8.94 -10.82 -10.65
CA PRO A 69 -8.00 -10.87 -9.52
C PRO A 69 -6.69 -11.62 -9.85
N PHE A 70 -5.56 -11.06 -9.39
CA PHE A 70 -4.23 -11.66 -9.48
C PHE A 70 -3.54 -11.62 -8.12
N TRP A 71 -3.20 -12.79 -7.58
CA TRP A 71 -2.53 -12.91 -6.27
C TRP A 71 -1.10 -13.41 -6.43
N GLY A 72 -0.15 -12.63 -5.92
CA GLY A 72 1.28 -12.94 -5.95
C GLY A 72 2.07 -12.06 -6.93
N PHE A 73 3.32 -11.77 -6.57
CA PHE A 73 4.25 -11.04 -7.44
C PHE A 73 4.59 -11.83 -8.71
N ASP A 74 4.60 -13.17 -8.59
CA ASP A 74 4.80 -14.10 -9.69
C ASP A 74 3.69 -14.06 -10.74
N ARG A 75 2.62 -13.27 -10.53
CA ARG A 75 1.53 -13.02 -11.49
C ARG A 75 1.68 -11.76 -12.33
N PHE A 76 2.75 -11.00 -12.15
CA PHE A 76 2.94 -9.73 -12.87
C PHE A 76 3.09 -9.93 -14.38
N PRO A 77 3.79 -10.97 -14.90
CA PRO A 77 3.81 -11.26 -16.33
C PRO A 77 2.41 -11.59 -16.90
N GLU A 78 1.57 -12.27 -16.13
CA GLU A 78 0.19 -12.55 -16.51
C GLU A 78 -0.69 -11.30 -16.53
N ILE A 79 -0.48 -10.38 -15.59
CA ILE A 79 -1.14 -9.06 -15.58
C ILE A 79 -0.75 -8.27 -16.84
N GLU A 80 0.54 -8.22 -17.19
CA GLU A 80 1.01 -7.54 -18.41
C GLU A 80 0.32 -8.10 -19.65
N ARG A 81 0.30 -9.43 -19.79
CA ARG A 81 -0.39 -10.09 -20.89
C ARG A 81 -1.89 -9.76 -20.91
N TRP A 82 -2.55 -9.81 -19.76
CA TRP A 82 -3.98 -9.51 -19.64
C TRP A 82 -4.29 -8.09 -20.13
N LEU A 83 -3.47 -7.10 -19.73
CA LEU A 83 -3.60 -5.71 -20.16
C LEU A 83 -3.39 -5.52 -21.67
N GLU A 84 -2.48 -6.29 -22.27
CA GLU A 84 -2.21 -6.24 -23.72
C GLU A 84 -3.34 -6.86 -24.56
N SER A 85 -3.91 -7.97 -24.10
CA SER A 85 -4.93 -8.71 -24.86
C SER A 85 -6.38 -8.39 -24.46
N GLY A 86 -6.60 -7.66 -23.36
CA GLY A 86 -7.94 -7.36 -22.83
C GLY A 86 -8.62 -8.58 -22.19
N GLY A 87 -7.84 -9.52 -21.66
CA GLY A 87 -8.28 -10.85 -21.26
C GLY A 87 -7.62 -11.96 -22.09
N TRP A 88 -7.91 -13.22 -21.77
CA TRP A 88 -7.33 -14.38 -22.47
C TRP A 88 -7.88 -14.58 -23.88
#